data_AF-A0A950NGT4-F1
#
_entry.id   AF-A0A950NGT4-F1
#
_cell.length_a   1.000
_cell.length_b   1.000
_cell.length_c   1.000
_cell.angle_alpha   90.00
_cell.angle_beta   90.00
_cell.angle_gamma   90.00
#
_symmetry.space_group_name_H-M   'P 1'
#
loop_
_entity.id
_entity.type
_entity.pdbx_description
1 polymer ?
#
loop_
_entity_poly.entity_id
_entity_poly.type
_entity_poly.pdbx_seq_one_letter_code
_entity_poly.pdbx_strand_id
1 'polypeptide(L)'
;MDRQHNLQQSIDINRAYDTLKNPLSRAQHLLHLQGITVGAERDTVKPDPGMLAECMEWREALEEAEDRGAVEQLYRKAFQARETCLANLEHACNEAQWETAAQAALKLSYMEKLLDDIQRKAHLP
;
A
#
# COMPACT_ATOMS: atom_id res chain seq x y z
N MET A 1 -0.14 36.24 18.93
CA MET A 1 -1.14 35.48 18.15
C MET A 1 -0.70 35.53 16.70
N ASP A 2 -0.93 34.48 15.91
CA ASP A 2 -0.66 34.42 14.45
C ASP A 2 0.66 33.81 13.99
N ARG A 3 1.06 32.71 14.62
CA ARG A 3 2.04 31.76 14.03
C ARG A 3 1.55 30.31 14.04
N GLN A 4 0.22 30.11 14.00
CA GLN A 4 -0.41 28.78 13.99
C GLN A 4 -1.29 28.52 12.74
N HIS A 5 -1.53 29.50 11.87
CA HIS A 5 -2.45 29.32 10.72
C HIS A 5 -1.78 29.05 9.37
N ASN A 6 -0.44 29.01 9.30
CA ASN A 6 0.29 28.86 8.02
C ASN A 6 0.91 27.47 7.78
N LEU A 7 0.64 26.48 8.65
CA LEU A 7 1.15 25.12 8.49
C LEU A 7 0.12 24.12 7.96
N GLN A 8 -1.19 24.44 8.04
CA GLN A 8 -2.24 23.54 7.57
C GLN A 8 -2.47 23.59 6.07
N GLN A 9 -2.30 24.74 5.41
CA GLN A 9 -2.59 24.86 3.97
C GLN A 9 -1.49 24.29 3.05
N SER A 10 -0.24 24.17 3.51
CA SER A 10 0.84 23.59 2.70
C SER A 10 0.88 22.05 2.73
N ILE A 11 0.28 21.41 3.75
CA ILE A 11 0.18 19.95 3.83
C ILE A 11 -0.90 19.43 2.88
N ASP A 12 -2.01 20.16 2.72
CA ASP A 12 -3.11 19.77 1.84
C ASP A 12 -2.76 19.91 0.35
N ILE A 13 -1.95 20.90 -0.03
CA ILE A 13 -1.53 21.12 -1.42
C ILE A 13 -0.49 20.08 -1.88
N ASN A 14 0.45 19.67 -1.01
CA ASN A 14 1.38 18.58 -1.34
C ASN A 14 0.66 17.23 -1.42
N ARG A 15 -0.33 16.98 -0.56
CA ARG A 15 -1.12 15.75 -0.58
C ARG A 15 -1.87 15.60 -1.91
N ALA A 16 -2.45 16.66 -2.46
CA ALA A 16 -3.11 16.60 -3.78
C ALA A 16 -2.12 16.34 -4.94
N TYR A 17 -0.90 16.86 -4.85
CA TYR A 17 0.12 16.70 -5.90
C TYR A 17 0.81 15.32 -5.85
N ASP A 18 1.11 14.79 -4.66
CA ASP A 18 1.64 13.42 -4.48
C ASP A 18 0.58 12.35 -4.77
N THR A 19 -0.71 12.63 -4.51
CA THR A 19 -1.82 11.72 -4.81
C THR A 19 -1.93 11.41 -6.31
N LEU A 20 -1.54 12.35 -7.18
CA LEU A 20 -1.59 12.17 -8.63
C LEU A 20 -0.39 11.38 -9.18
N LYS A 21 0.72 11.31 -8.45
CA LYS A 21 1.95 10.60 -8.85
C LYS A 21 2.05 9.21 -8.24
N ASN A 22 1.49 8.99 -7.05
CA ASN A 22 1.39 7.66 -6.44
C ASN A 22 0.15 6.93 -6.98
N PRO A 23 0.30 5.83 -7.74
CA PRO A 23 -0.83 5.11 -8.30
C PRO A 23 -1.79 4.54 -7.25
N LEU A 24 -1.30 4.20 -6.05
CA LEU A 24 -2.15 3.77 -4.94
C LEU A 24 -3.04 4.91 -4.45
N SER A 25 -2.46 6.09 -4.21
CA SER A 25 -3.23 7.26 -3.75
C SER A 25 -4.27 7.70 -4.79
N ARG A 26 -3.92 7.65 -6.07
CA ARG A 26 -4.86 7.91 -7.16
C ARG A 26 -6.03 6.91 -7.15
N ALA A 27 -5.75 5.62 -7.00
CA ALA A 27 -6.79 4.59 -6.93
C ALA A 27 -7.66 4.73 -5.68
N GLN A 28 -7.08 5.02 -4.51
CA GLN A 28 -7.82 5.32 -3.28
C GLN A 28 -8.77 6.51 -3.46
N HIS A 29 -8.31 7.57 -4.15
CA HIS A 29 -9.17 8.69 -4.47
C HIS A 29 -10.33 8.30 -5.39
N LEU A 30 -10.08 7.53 -6.44
CA LEU A 30 -11.14 7.03 -7.33
C LEU A 30 -12.16 6.16 -6.58
N LEU A 31 -11.69 5.26 -5.71
CA LEU A 31 -12.54 4.42 -4.86
C LEU A 31 -13.38 5.26 -3.89
N HIS A 32 -12.78 6.31 -3.31
CA HIS A 32 -13.49 7.22 -2.42
C HIS A 32 -14.64 7.94 -3.13
N LEU A 33 -14.47 8.34 -4.40
CA LEU A 33 -15.55 8.90 -5.22
C LEU A 33 -16.70 7.90 -5.46
N GLN A 34 -16.42 6.59 -5.36
CA GLN A 34 -17.43 5.52 -5.40
C GLN A 34 -17.97 5.15 -4.01
N GLY A 35 -17.60 5.87 -2.96
CA GLY A 35 -18.01 5.59 -1.58
C GLY A 35 -17.23 4.46 -0.89
N ILE A 36 -16.15 3.97 -1.52
CA ILE A 36 -15.29 2.92 -0.98
C ILE A 36 -14.05 3.56 -0.36
N THR A 37 -13.77 3.26 0.91
CA THR A 37 -12.59 3.76 1.63
C THR A 37 -11.61 2.63 1.89
N VAL A 38 -10.35 2.86 1.52
CA VAL A 38 -9.23 1.93 1.67
C VAL A 38 -8.01 2.70 2.21
N GLY A 39 -7.37 2.19 3.26
CA GLY A 39 -6.21 2.82 3.91
C GLY A 39 -6.53 3.98 4.86
N ALA A 40 -7.77 4.13 5.34
CA ALA A 40 -8.17 5.15 6.32
C ALA A 40 -8.51 4.54 7.70
N GLU A 41 -8.79 5.38 8.71
CA GLU A 41 -9.20 4.93 10.06
C GLU A 41 -10.38 3.94 10.06
N ARG A 42 -11.23 4.00 9.02
CA ARG A 42 -12.35 3.08 8.81
C ARG A 42 -12.42 2.64 7.35
N ASP A 43 -11.73 1.55 7.06
CA ASP A 43 -11.86 0.90 5.76
C ASP A 43 -13.23 0.26 5.58
N THR A 44 -13.84 0.48 4.42
CA THR A 44 -15.11 -0.15 4.04
C THR A 44 -14.88 -1.52 3.44
N VAL A 45 -13.69 -1.75 2.87
CA VAL A 45 -13.24 -3.04 2.35
C VAL A 45 -12.59 -3.86 3.46
N LYS A 46 -12.90 -5.15 3.51
CA LYS A 46 -12.22 -6.09 4.41
C LYS A 46 -11.27 -6.99 3.62
N PRO A 47 -10.12 -7.36 4.19
CA PRO A 47 -9.25 -8.38 3.60
C PRO A 47 -10.04 -9.65 3.35
N ASP A 48 -9.89 -10.24 2.16
CA ASP A 48 -10.35 -11.61 1.95
C ASP A 48 -9.44 -12.62 2.71
N PRO A 49 -9.92 -13.84 2.97
CA PRO A 49 -9.14 -14.85 3.69
C PRO A 49 -7.82 -15.23 3.01
N GLY A 50 -7.76 -15.16 1.67
CA GLY A 50 -6.54 -15.47 0.91
C GLY A 50 -5.46 -14.41 1.15
N MET A 51 -5.85 -13.14 1.16
CA MET A 51 -4.97 -12.02 1.48
C MET A 51 -4.41 -12.14 2.90
N LEU A 52 -5.24 -12.53 3.88
CA LEU A 52 -4.77 -12.72 5.25
C LEU A 52 -3.75 -13.84 5.36
N ALA A 53 -3.98 -14.98 4.69
CA ALA A 53 -3.03 -16.08 4.67
C ALA A 53 -1.69 -15.66 4.04
N GLU A 54 -1.74 -15.02 2.87
CA GLU A 54 -0.55 -14.48 2.20
C GLU A 54 0.19 -13.45 3.08
N CYS A 55 -0.54 -12.59 3.79
CA CYS A 55 0.07 -11.65 4.74
C CYS A 55 0.85 -12.39 5.83
N MET A 56 0.31 -13.46 6.40
CA MET A 56 1.01 -14.24 7.42
C MET A 56 2.27 -14.90 6.84
N GLU A 57 2.17 -15.51 5.66
CA GLU A 57 3.33 -16.12 4.98
C GLU A 57 4.46 -15.11 4.74
N TRP A 58 4.13 -13.88 4.33
CA TRP A 58 5.13 -12.82 4.17
C TRP A 58 5.79 -12.40 5.48
N ARG A 59 5.03 -12.37 6.59
CA ARG A 59 5.58 -12.05 7.91
C ARG A 59 6.50 -13.15 8.41
N GLU A 60 6.08 -14.40 8.28
CA GLU A 60 6.91 -15.56 8.64
C GLU A 60 8.22 -15.57 7.83
N ALA A 61 8.14 -15.37 6.51
CA ALA A 61 9.32 -15.28 5.66
C ALA A 61 10.23 -14.10 6.02
N LEU A 62 9.67 -12.98 6.48
CA LEU A 62 10.44 -11.85 7.02
C LEU A 62 11.15 -12.23 8.33
N GLU A 63 10.47 -12.92 9.24
CA GLU A 63 11.05 -13.38 10.50
C GLU A 63 12.21 -14.36 10.27
N GLU A 64 12.02 -15.34 9.40
CA GLU A 64 13.00 -16.38 9.03
C GLU A 64 14.20 -15.86 8.22
N ALA A 65 14.08 -14.69 7.58
CA ALA A 65 15.19 -14.09 6.83
C ALA A 65 16.26 -13.54 7.79
N GLU A 66 17.22 -14.37 8.18
CA GLU A 66 18.27 -14.04 9.17
C GLU A 66 19.51 -13.40 8.54
N ASP A 67 19.80 -13.68 7.28
CA ASP A 67 20.97 -13.14 6.57
C ASP A 67 20.61 -12.15 5.47
N ARG A 68 21.58 -11.32 5.09
CA ARG A 68 21.41 -10.29 4.07
C ARG A 68 20.93 -10.86 2.72
N GLY A 69 21.41 -12.03 2.32
CA GLY A 69 21.00 -12.69 1.09
C GLY A 69 19.53 -13.14 1.12
N ALA A 70 19.07 -13.68 2.26
CA ALA A 70 17.67 -14.03 2.48
C ALA A 70 16.76 -12.78 2.43
N VAL A 71 17.15 -11.70 3.10
CA VAL A 71 16.42 -10.42 3.09
C VAL A 71 16.36 -9.81 1.69
N GLU A 72 17.46 -9.84 0.92
CA GLU A 72 17.49 -9.34 -0.47
C GLU A 72 16.63 -10.20 -1.42
N GLN A 73 16.53 -11.51 -1.18
CA GLN A 73 15.61 -12.38 -1.94
C GLN A 73 14.15 -12.09 -1.61
N LEU A 74 13.85 -11.93 -0.32
CA LEU A 74 12.51 -11.58 0.15
C LEU A 74 12.06 -10.23 -0.43
N TYR A 75 12.94 -9.22 -0.39
CA TYR A 75 12.68 -7.92 -0.99
C TYR A 75 12.31 -8.04 -2.48
N ARG A 76 13.08 -8.81 -3.26
CA ARG A 76 12.80 -9.02 -4.69
C ARG A 76 11.44 -9.67 -4.94
N LYS A 77 11.09 -10.69 -4.15
CA LYS A 77 9.78 -11.36 -4.26
C LYS A 77 8.64 -10.40 -3.88
N ALA A 78 8.77 -9.69 -2.77
CA ALA A 78 7.77 -8.72 -2.31
C ALA A 78 7.59 -7.57 -3.32
N PHE A 79 8.68 -7.10 -3.93
CA PHE A 79 8.64 -6.07 -4.96
C PHE A 79 7.90 -6.54 -6.21
N GLN A 80 8.13 -7.78 -6.68
CA GLN A 80 7.38 -8.36 -7.81
C GLN A 80 5.90 -8.54 -7.50
N ALA A 81 5.56 -8.97 -6.28
CA ALA A 81 4.18 -9.06 -5.83
C ALA A 81 3.50 -7.67 -5.82
N ARG A 82 4.22 -6.63 -5.37
CA ARG A 82 3.76 -5.23 -5.42
C ARG A 82 3.46 -4.77 -6.85
N GLU A 83 4.37 -5.00 -7.81
CA GLU A 83 4.17 -4.63 -9.21
C GLU A 83 2.97 -5.36 -9.83
N THR A 84 2.79 -6.64 -9.53
CA THR A 84 1.64 -7.42 -9.98
C THR A 84 0.34 -6.86 -9.42
N CYS A 85 0.33 -6.51 -8.12
CA CYS A 85 -0.83 -5.91 -7.47
C CYS A 85 -1.17 -4.54 -8.06
N LEU A 86 -0.15 -3.74 -8.37
CA LEU A 86 -0.30 -2.45 -9.02
C LEU A 86 -0.92 -2.58 -10.42
N ALA A 87 -0.43 -3.51 -11.24
CA ALA A 87 -0.99 -3.76 -12.57
C ALA A 87 -2.46 -4.20 -12.49
N ASN A 88 -2.80 -5.07 -11.54
CA ASN A 88 -4.18 -5.50 -11.31
C ASN A 88 -5.07 -4.35 -10.85
N LEU A 89 -4.56 -3.47 -9.98
CA LEU A 89 -5.27 -2.29 -9.52
C LEU A 89 -5.59 -1.33 -10.68
N GLU A 90 -4.60 -1.06 -11.53
CA GLU A 90 -4.78 -0.20 -12.71
C GLU A 90 -5.80 -0.79 -13.68
N HIS A 91 -5.71 -2.09 -13.96
CA HIS A 91 -6.68 -2.78 -14.82
C HIS A 91 -8.09 -2.72 -14.23
N ALA A 92 -8.26 -3.05 -12.95
CA ALA A 92 -9.57 -3.03 -12.29
C ALA A 92 -10.18 -1.61 -12.25
N CYS A 93 -9.36 -0.57 -12.05
CA CYS A 93 -9.82 0.82 -12.13
C CYS A 93 -10.28 1.19 -13.55
N ASN A 94 -9.54 0.78 -14.58
CA ASN A 94 -9.89 1.06 -15.98
C ASN A 94 -11.18 0.36 -16.43
N GLU A 95 -11.41 -0.86 -15.94
CA GLU A 95 -12.63 -1.63 -16.22
C GLU A 95 -13.80 -1.30 -15.27
N ALA A 96 -13.64 -0.28 -14.40
CA ALA A 96 -14.62 0.10 -13.38
C ALA A 96 -15.04 -1.05 -12.43
N GLN A 97 -14.16 -2.01 -12.20
CA GLN A 97 -14.35 -3.13 -11.26
C GLN A 97 -14.00 -2.69 -9.84
N TRP A 98 -14.87 -1.88 -9.23
CA TRP A 98 -14.56 -1.18 -7.98
C TRP A 98 -14.28 -2.09 -6.78
N GLU A 99 -14.98 -3.22 -6.66
CA GLU A 99 -14.71 -4.20 -5.59
C GLU A 99 -13.32 -4.82 -5.74
N THR A 100 -12.96 -5.23 -6.95
CA THR A 100 -11.64 -5.78 -7.28
C THR A 100 -10.54 -4.74 -7.08
N ALA A 101 -10.77 -3.50 -7.53
CA ALA A 101 -9.87 -2.39 -7.31
C ALA A 101 -9.68 -2.08 -5.81
N ALA A 102 -10.74 -2.19 -5.00
CA ALA A 102 -10.65 -2.00 -3.56
C ALA A 102 -9.77 -3.06 -2.88
N GLN A 103 -9.96 -4.34 -3.24
CA GLN A 103 -9.11 -5.43 -2.72
C GLN A 103 -7.66 -5.28 -3.18
N ALA A 104 -7.43 -4.92 -4.45
CA ALA A 104 -6.08 -4.67 -4.96
C ALA A 104 -5.41 -3.45 -4.29
N ALA A 105 -6.15 -2.37 -4.01
CA ALA A 105 -5.62 -1.22 -3.29
C ALA A 105 -5.26 -1.56 -1.83
N LEU A 106 -6.09 -2.38 -1.17
CA LEU A 106 -5.84 -2.83 0.19
C LEU A 106 -4.59 -3.71 0.24
N LYS A 107 -4.48 -4.68 -0.69
CA LYS A 107 -3.31 -5.55 -0.81
C LYS A 107 -2.04 -4.75 -1.14
N LEU A 108 -2.13 -3.76 -2.03
CA LEU A 108 -0.99 -2.89 -2.35
C LEU A 108 -0.52 -2.10 -1.12
N SER A 109 -1.45 -1.57 -0.32
CA SER A 109 -1.14 -0.88 0.94
C SER A 109 -0.42 -1.78 1.94
N TYR A 110 -0.77 -3.08 1.97
CA TYR A 110 -0.06 -4.07 2.78
C TYR A 110 1.36 -4.33 2.25
N MET A 111 1.50 -4.51 0.93
CA MET A 111 2.80 -4.76 0.31
C MET A 111 3.78 -3.60 0.49
N GLU A 112 3.30 -2.36 0.45
CA GLU A 112 4.13 -1.18 0.75
C GLU A 112 4.66 -1.23 2.19
N LYS A 113 3.80 -1.54 3.18
CA LYS A 113 4.23 -1.71 4.58
C LYS A 113 5.23 -2.85 4.74
N LEU A 114 5.01 -3.98 4.08
CA LEU A 114 5.93 -5.11 4.11
C LEU A 114 7.30 -4.74 3.55
N LEU A 115 7.36 -3.99 2.44
CA LEU A 115 8.61 -3.53 1.85
C LEU A 115 9.36 -2.58 2.80
N ASP A 116 8.65 -1.68 3.48
CA ASP A 116 9.23 -0.82 4.51
C ASP A 116 9.81 -1.65 5.66
N ASP A 117 9.11 -2.69 6.12
CA ASP A 117 9.55 -3.58 7.19
C ASP A 117 10.79 -4.40 6.77
N ILE A 118 10.82 -4.91 5.54
CA ILE A 118 11.98 -5.60 4.96
C ILE A 118 13.20 -4.66 4.91
N GLN A 119 13.01 -3.41 4.46
CA GLN A 119 14.08 -2.41 4.41
C GLN A 119 14.61 -2.10 5.82
N ARG A 120 13.73 -1.94 6.81
CA ARG A 120 14.14 -1.76 8.21
C ARG A 120 14.98 -2.93 8.70
N LYS A 121 14.58 -4.17 8.40
CA LYS A 121 15.35 -5.37 8.75
C LYS A 121 16.71 -5.40 8.05
N ALA A 122 16.80 -5.01 6.79
CA ALA A 122 18.07 -4.93 6.05
C ALA A 122 19.06 -3.89 6.62
N HIS A 123 18.57 -2.89 7.34
CA HIS A 123 19.38 -1.83 7.96
C HIS A 123 19.72 -2.09 9.44
N LEU A 124 19.17 -3.14 10.05
CA LEU A 124 19.53 -3.57 11.40
C LEU A 124 20.88 -4.34 11.37
N PRO A 125 21.80 -4.07 12.32
CA PRO A 125 23.15 -4.61 12.34
C PRO A 125 23.22 -6.11 12.67
#